data_AF-A0A9W8UPI9-F1
#
_entry.id   AF-A0A9W8UPI9-F1
#
_cell.length_a   1.000
_cell.length_b   1.000
_cell.length_c   1.000
_cell.angle_alpha   90.00
_cell.angle_beta   90.00
_cell.angle_gamma   90.00
#
_symmetry.space_group_name_H-M   'P 1'
#
loop_
_entity.id
_entity.type
_entity.pdbx_description
1 polymer ?
#
loop_
_entity_poly.entity_id
_entity_poly.type
_entity_poly.pdbx_seq_one_letter_code
_entity_poly.pdbx_strand_id
1 'polypeptide(L)'
;MQTKPKPCANSSLESLSSPCLLSISIKYQACSVSYALTDVMATAIHANPAQLPLGQQLAQLRAILCTNKTLVTVLERVATLGMPNWYLAAGAVSQTVWNHMSGLAPDTGISDYDVVYHDDRDLSWDAEDAYIQKAKALFSDMPHVEVEIRNQARVHLWFESKYGGKCAPHASVEAGIDSWISTSAMIGIRLDGDEHAWSVYAPRGLSDYFNMVARPNAALGSKEHYDKKAARWKGIWDKLTVEPWPTD
;
A
#
# COMPACT_ATOMS: atom_id res chain seq x y z
N MET A 1 68.76 -30.06 19.03
CA MET A 1 68.99 -29.12 17.91
C MET A 1 67.92 -28.03 17.99
N GLN A 2 68.05 -27.01 18.83
CA GLN A 2 68.82 -25.78 18.57
C GLN A 2 68.82 -25.37 17.10
N THR A 3 68.05 -24.35 16.72
CA THR A 3 68.55 -23.00 16.36
C THR A 3 67.37 -22.06 15.99
N LYS A 4 67.26 -20.93 16.71
CA LYS A 4 66.83 -19.61 16.16
C LYS A 4 68.09 -18.73 16.16
N PRO A 5 68.32 -17.83 15.18
CA PRO A 5 67.85 -16.41 15.28
C PRO A 5 67.44 -15.81 13.90
N LYS A 6 66.43 -14.92 13.79
CA LYS A 6 66.39 -13.42 13.95
C LYS A 6 66.92 -12.63 12.70
N PRO A 7 66.70 -11.30 12.56
CA PRO A 7 65.84 -10.67 11.54
C PRO A 7 66.53 -9.61 10.63
N CYS A 8 65.83 -9.06 9.64
CA CYS A 8 66.10 -7.75 8.97
C CYS A 8 64.73 -7.16 8.57
N ALA A 9 64.23 -5.99 9.02
CA ALA A 9 64.73 -4.61 9.09
C ALA A 9 64.62 -3.80 7.77
N ASN A 10 63.53 -3.03 7.70
CA ASN A 10 63.34 -1.66 7.22
C ASN A 10 63.54 -1.19 5.76
N SER A 11 62.66 -0.20 5.45
CA SER A 11 62.69 0.83 4.39
C SER A 11 62.17 0.36 3.02
N SER A 12 61.29 1.06 2.29
CA SER A 12 60.99 2.49 2.22
C SER A 12 59.57 2.73 1.68
N LEU A 13 59.09 3.95 1.93
CA LEU A 13 57.95 4.62 1.33
C LEU A 13 57.85 4.42 -0.20
N GLU A 14 56.65 4.21 -0.73
CA GLU A 14 55.99 5.18 -1.62
C GLU A 14 54.56 4.73 -1.97
N SER A 15 53.72 5.75 -2.06
CA SER A 15 52.28 5.77 -2.35
C SER A 15 51.91 5.05 -3.65
N LEU A 16 50.68 4.51 -3.70
CA LEU A 16 49.72 4.78 -4.80
C LEU A 16 48.31 4.27 -4.41
N SER A 17 47.47 5.26 -4.10
CA SER A 17 46.05 5.39 -4.46
C SER A 17 45.15 4.14 -4.62
N SER A 18 44.21 4.07 -3.68
CA SER A 18 42.75 4.02 -3.89
C SER A 18 42.00 2.68 -3.73
N PRO A 19 40.88 2.68 -2.97
CA PRO A 19 40.08 1.50 -2.63
C PRO A 19 38.87 1.35 -3.55
N CYS A 20 38.50 0.11 -3.90
CA CYS A 20 37.20 -0.17 -4.52
C CYS A 20 36.24 -0.69 -3.44
N LEU A 21 35.60 0.25 -2.74
CA LEU A 21 34.34 0.03 -2.04
C LEU A 21 33.26 -0.22 -3.10
N LEU A 22 32.67 -1.41 -3.11
CA LEU A 22 31.43 -1.66 -3.85
C LEU A 22 30.30 -0.93 -3.12
N SER A 23 30.09 0.35 -3.45
CA SER A 23 28.85 1.05 -3.13
C SER A 23 27.74 0.45 -3.99
N ILE A 24 26.80 -0.25 -3.34
CA ILE A 24 25.49 -0.54 -3.91
C ILE A 24 24.75 0.80 -3.95
N SER A 25 24.87 1.51 -5.07
CA SER A 25 24.02 2.67 -5.35
C SER A 25 22.62 2.18 -5.70
N ILE A 26 21.70 2.28 -4.74
CA ILE A 26 20.25 2.23 -4.99
C ILE A 26 19.93 3.43 -5.88
N LYS A 27 19.74 3.19 -7.17
CA LYS A 27 19.23 4.22 -8.08
C LYS A 27 17.75 4.42 -7.77
N TYR A 28 17.42 5.53 -7.14
CA TYR A 28 16.08 6.11 -7.17
C TYR A 28 15.74 6.43 -8.63
N GLN A 29 15.06 5.51 -9.31
CA GLN A 29 14.41 5.83 -10.57
C GLN A 29 13.15 6.62 -10.21
N ALA A 30 13.28 7.94 -10.17
CA ALA A 30 12.12 8.83 -10.11
C ALA A 30 11.11 8.38 -11.18
N CYS A 31 9.83 8.44 -10.84
CA CYS A 31 8.71 8.14 -11.74
C CYS A 31 8.76 9.09 -12.96
N SER A 32 9.61 8.78 -13.93
CA SER A 32 9.83 9.54 -15.15
C SER A 32 9.35 8.69 -16.32
N VAL A 33 8.03 8.65 -16.49
CA VAL A 33 7.45 8.24 -17.77
C VAL A 33 7.67 9.43 -18.72
N SER A 34 8.87 9.52 -19.28
CA SER A 34 9.18 10.46 -20.35
C SER A 34 9.07 9.70 -21.67
N TYR A 35 7.86 9.49 -22.17
CA TYR A 35 7.61 9.22 -23.59
C TYR A 35 6.13 9.52 -23.87
N ALA A 36 5.88 10.55 -24.68
CA ALA A 36 4.59 10.90 -25.31
C ALA A 36 3.47 11.57 -24.45
N LEU A 37 3.79 12.27 -23.36
CA LEU A 37 2.78 12.96 -22.53
C LEU A 37 2.41 14.40 -22.96
N THR A 38 3.19 15.04 -23.82
CA THR A 38 2.96 16.47 -24.12
C THR A 38 1.82 16.73 -25.11
N ASP A 39 1.40 15.75 -25.91
CA ASP A 39 0.40 15.97 -26.98
C ASP A 39 -0.99 15.36 -26.69
N VAL A 40 -1.13 14.57 -25.62
CA VAL A 40 -2.42 14.02 -25.16
C VAL A 40 -3.00 14.82 -23.98
N MET A 41 -2.19 15.65 -23.33
CA MET A 41 -2.62 16.46 -22.18
C MET A 41 -3.45 17.69 -22.56
N ALA A 42 -3.50 18.06 -23.84
CA ALA A 42 -4.19 19.27 -24.30
C ALA A 42 -5.68 19.07 -24.68
N THR A 43 -6.22 17.85 -24.58
CA THR A 43 -7.60 17.53 -25.03
C THR A 43 -8.52 16.89 -24.00
N ALA A 44 -8.27 17.06 -22.70
CA ALA A 44 -9.19 16.59 -21.66
C ALA A 44 -9.45 17.65 -20.58
N ILE A 45 -9.81 18.87 -20.98
CA ILE A 45 -10.47 19.81 -20.07
C ILE A 45 -11.89 19.24 -19.82
N HIS A 46 -12.13 18.64 -18.65
CA HIS A 46 -13.43 18.17 -18.10
C HIS A 46 -13.92 16.72 -18.31
N ALA A 47 -13.07 15.74 -18.63
CA ALA A 47 -13.53 14.34 -18.57
C ALA A 47 -13.55 13.84 -17.11
N ASN A 48 -14.74 13.47 -16.59
CA ASN A 48 -14.85 12.79 -15.29
C ASN A 48 -14.02 11.48 -15.33
N PRO A 49 -12.98 11.31 -14.47
CA PRO A 49 -12.14 10.11 -14.48
C PRO A 49 -12.96 8.81 -14.34
N ALA A 50 -14.11 8.85 -13.66
CA ALA A 50 -15.00 7.70 -13.49
C ALA A 50 -15.59 7.14 -14.79
N GLN A 51 -15.56 7.91 -15.89
CA GLN A 51 -16.16 7.58 -17.19
C GLN A 51 -15.11 7.34 -18.28
N LEU A 52 -13.82 7.38 -17.95
CA LEU A 52 -12.76 7.07 -18.91
C LEU A 52 -12.74 5.56 -19.24
N PRO A 53 -12.16 5.15 -20.38
CA PRO A 53 -11.83 3.73 -20.60
C PRO A 53 -10.96 3.17 -19.47
N LEU A 54 -11.15 1.90 -19.10
CA LEU A 54 -10.50 1.31 -17.92
C LEU A 54 -8.97 1.50 -17.88
N GLY A 55 -8.28 1.34 -19.01
CA GLY A 55 -6.83 1.57 -19.09
C GLY A 55 -6.43 3.02 -18.76
N GLN A 56 -7.26 4.00 -19.11
CA GLN A 56 -7.06 5.40 -18.75
C GLN A 56 -7.44 5.67 -17.29
N GLN A 57 -8.46 4.97 -16.75
CA GLN A 57 -8.77 5.03 -15.31
C GLN A 57 -7.59 4.54 -14.46
N LEU A 58 -6.94 3.45 -14.86
CA LEU A 58 -5.74 2.92 -14.19
C LEU A 58 -4.56 3.91 -14.27
N ALA A 59 -4.36 4.55 -15.42
CA ALA A 59 -3.34 5.59 -15.57
C ALA A 59 -3.61 6.80 -14.67
N GLN A 60 -4.87 7.26 -14.60
CA GLN A 60 -5.30 8.34 -13.71
C GLN A 60 -5.13 7.97 -12.23
N LEU A 61 -5.56 6.76 -11.85
CA LEU A 61 -5.38 6.24 -10.49
C LEU A 61 -3.91 6.30 -10.09
N ARG A 62 -3.00 5.75 -10.92
CA ARG A 62 -1.56 5.79 -10.65
C ARG A 62 -1.05 7.22 -10.53
N ALA A 63 -1.42 8.11 -11.46
CA ALA A 63 -0.99 9.51 -11.42
C ALA A 63 -1.41 10.21 -10.12
N ILE A 64 -2.65 9.98 -9.67
CA ILE A 64 -3.19 10.51 -8.41
C ILE A 64 -2.44 9.92 -7.20
N LEU A 65 -2.28 8.60 -7.14
CA LEU A 65 -1.60 7.94 -6.02
C LEU A 65 -0.13 8.37 -5.91
N CYS A 66 0.54 8.65 -7.03
CA CYS A 66 1.90 9.19 -7.05
C CYS A 66 2.03 10.62 -6.47
N THR A 67 0.92 11.34 -6.24
CA THR A 67 0.94 12.62 -5.52
C THR A 67 1.13 12.43 -4.02
N ASN A 68 0.70 11.31 -3.45
CA ASN A 68 0.94 10.94 -2.06
C ASN A 68 2.31 10.26 -1.90
N LYS A 69 3.32 11.02 -1.48
CA LYS A 69 4.69 10.52 -1.33
C LYS A 69 4.84 9.49 -0.23
N THR A 70 4.05 9.60 0.83
CA THR A 70 4.03 8.61 1.92
C THR A 70 3.51 7.27 1.42
N LEU A 71 2.39 7.27 0.68
CA LEU A 71 1.83 6.07 0.06
C LEU A 71 2.83 5.37 -0.87
N VAL A 72 3.49 6.13 -1.75
CA VAL A 72 4.51 5.57 -2.67
C VAL A 72 5.68 5.00 -1.88
N THR A 73 6.17 5.69 -0.85
CA THR A 73 7.26 5.20 0.00
C THR A 73 6.87 3.91 0.72
N VAL A 74 5.64 3.83 1.24
CA VAL A 74 5.11 2.60 1.87
C VAL A 74 5.06 1.46 0.85
N LEU A 75 4.50 1.72 -0.34
CA LEU A 75 4.38 0.72 -1.40
C LEU A 75 5.75 0.13 -1.79
N GLU A 76 6.75 0.99 -1.99
CA GLU A 76 8.11 0.59 -2.38
C GLU A 76 8.82 -0.18 -1.27
N ARG A 77 8.74 0.28 -0.02
CA ARG A 77 9.37 -0.38 1.13
C ARG A 77 8.71 -1.73 1.43
N VAL A 78 7.39 -1.80 1.46
CA VAL A 78 6.66 -3.05 1.72
C VAL A 78 6.99 -4.12 0.70
N ALA A 79 7.24 -3.75 -0.56
CA ALA A 79 7.66 -4.70 -1.60
C ALA A 79 8.96 -5.44 -1.24
N THR A 80 9.84 -4.85 -0.42
CA THR A 80 11.09 -5.49 0.01
C THR A 80 10.91 -6.49 1.15
N LEU A 81 9.72 -6.60 1.75
CA LEU A 81 9.46 -7.52 2.86
C LEU A 81 9.34 -8.99 2.41
N GLY A 82 9.15 -9.23 1.11
CA GLY A 82 9.03 -10.58 0.54
C GLY A 82 7.76 -11.33 0.97
N MET A 83 6.70 -10.60 1.34
CA MET A 83 5.41 -11.21 1.67
C MET A 83 4.79 -11.85 0.41
N PRO A 84 4.19 -13.05 0.52
CA PRO A 84 3.49 -13.67 -0.60
C PRO A 84 2.15 -12.96 -0.86
N ASN A 85 1.82 -12.74 -2.14
CA ASN A 85 0.51 -12.23 -2.60
C ASN A 85 -0.04 -11.08 -1.72
N TRP A 86 0.66 -9.94 -1.71
CA TRP A 86 0.35 -8.79 -0.87
C TRP A 86 -0.27 -7.62 -1.65
N TYR A 87 -0.96 -6.73 -0.94
CA TYR A 87 -1.40 -5.42 -1.43
C TYR A 87 -1.26 -4.35 -0.34
N LEU A 88 -0.87 -3.14 -0.73
CA LEU A 88 -1.21 -1.92 0.01
C LEU A 88 -2.63 -1.52 -0.41
N ALA A 89 -3.53 -1.37 0.54
CA ALA A 89 -4.96 -1.44 0.25
C ALA A 89 -5.80 -0.49 1.10
N ALA A 90 -7.12 -0.60 0.97
CA ALA A 90 -8.11 0.12 1.77
C ALA A 90 -7.97 1.64 1.77
N GLY A 91 -7.95 2.21 2.97
CA GLY A 91 -8.24 3.62 3.22
C GLY A 91 -7.20 4.54 2.61
N ALA A 92 -5.90 4.22 2.74
CA ALA A 92 -4.85 5.05 2.19
C ALA A 92 -4.99 5.24 0.67
N VAL A 93 -5.39 4.18 -0.05
CA VAL A 93 -5.57 4.22 -1.51
C VAL A 93 -6.80 5.06 -1.87
N SER A 94 -7.97 4.74 -1.31
CA SER A 94 -9.22 5.42 -1.66
C SER A 94 -9.27 6.87 -1.19
N GLN A 95 -8.76 7.15 0.00
CA GLN A 95 -8.74 8.50 0.57
C GLN A 95 -7.73 9.40 -0.18
N THR A 96 -6.62 8.87 -0.69
CA THR A 96 -5.75 9.64 -1.60
C THR A 96 -6.50 10.07 -2.86
N VAL A 97 -7.35 9.20 -3.43
CA VAL A 97 -8.22 9.56 -4.56
C VAL A 97 -9.22 10.63 -4.16
N TRP A 98 -9.90 10.48 -3.02
CA TRP A 98 -10.88 11.47 -2.53
C TRP A 98 -10.24 12.82 -2.23
N ASN A 99 -9.02 12.85 -1.69
CA ASN A 99 -8.23 14.06 -1.47
C ASN A 99 -7.99 14.78 -2.79
N HIS A 100 -7.56 14.07 -3.82
CA HIS A 100 -7.41 14.63 -5.17
C HIS A 100 -8.72 15.21 -5.72
N MET A 101 -9.81 14.44 -5.66
CA MET A 101 -11.12 14.89 -6.16
C MET A 101 -11.69 16.08 -5.36
N SER A 102 -11.22 16.26 -4.12
CA SER A 102 -11.60 17.38 -3.24
C SER A 102 -10.65 18.57 -3.29
N GLY A 103 -9.51 18.46 -4.00
CA GLY A 103 -8.46 19.49 -4.00
C GLY A 103 -7.74 19.64 -2.64
N LEU A 104 -7.74 18.59 -1.83
CA LEU A 104 -7.05 18.54 -0.53
C LEU A 104 -5.61 18.02 -0.67
N ALA A 105 -4.79 18.20 0.38
CA ALA A 105 -3.47 17.60 0.41
C ALA A 105 -3.57 16.07 0.32
N PRO A 106 -2.68 15.37 -0.43
CA PRO A 106 -2.84 13.94 -0.74
C PRO A 106 -2.92 13.01 0.48
N ASP A 107 -2.37 13.42 1.62
CA ASP A 107 -2.30 12.69 2.89
C ASP A 107 -3.42 13.06 3.89
N THR A 108 -4.29 14.01 3.54
CA THR A 108 -5.37 14.49 4.42
C THR A 108 -6.25 13.34 4.90
N GLY A 109 -6.44 13.21 6.21
CA GLY A 109 -7.37 12.26 6.81
C GLY A 109 -6.94 10.79 6.79
N ILE A 110 -5.77 10.47 6.21
CA ILE A 110 -5.21 9.12 6.20
C ILE A 110 -4.62 8.82 7.57
N SER A 111 -5.18 7.82 8.25
CA SER A 111 -4.76 7.40 9.59
C SER A 111 -3.65 6.36 9.58
N ASP A 112 -3.63 5.53 8.54
CA ASP A 112 -2.95 4.24 8.50
C ASP A 112 -2.79 3.78 7.05
N TYR A 113 -1.81 2.90 6.84
CA TYR A 113 -1.52 2.24 5.58
C TYR A 113 -1.69 0.73 5.76
N ASP A 114 -2.86 0.23 5.36
CA ASP A 114 -3.21 -1.18 5.44
C ASP A 114 -2.42 -2.01 4.42
N VAL A 115 -1.59 -2.92 4.90
CA VAL A 115 -0.86 -3.87 4.07
C VAL A 115 -1.34 -5.28 4.38
N VAL A 116 -1.98 -5.89 3.40
CA VAL A 116 -2.57 -7.21 3.53
C VAL A 116 -1.80 -8.21 2.68
N TYR A 117 -1.64 -9.42 3.20
CA TYR A 117 -1.06 -10.54 2.47
C TYR A 117 -1.80 -11.83 2.79
N HIS A 118 -1.51 -12.92 2.09
CA HIS A 118 -2.11 -14.22 2.37
C HIS A 118 -1.03 -15.29 2.41
N ASP A 119 -0.93 -15.95 3.57
CA ASP A 119 -0.05 -17.10 3.79
C ASP A 119 -0.73 -18.06 4.76
N ASP A 120 -1.19 -19.21 4.26
CA ASP A 120 -1.88 -20.23 5.04
C ASP A 120 -0.95 -21.35 5.55
N ARG A 121 0.34 -21.27 5.26
CA ARG A 121 1.34 -22.27 5.68
C ARG A 121 1.61 -22.21 7.19
N ASP A 122 1.51 -21.01 7.77
CA ASP A 122 1.67 -20.79 9.21
C ASP A 122 0.65 -19.77 9.74
N LEU A 123 -0.35 -20.30 10.45
CA LEU A 123 -1.39 -19.53 11.10
C LEU A 123 -1.09 -19.26 12.60
N SER A 124 0.18 -19.18 13.03
CA SER A 124 0.62 -18.70 14.36
C SER A 124 0.85 -17.18 14.45
N TRP A 125 0.48 -16.52 15.54
CA TRP A 125 0.63 -15.05 15.66
C TRP A 125 2.07 -14.61 15.38
N ASP A 126 3.04 -15.42 15.80
CA ASP A 126 4.47 -15.22 15.60
C ASP A 126 4.85 -15.08 14.11
N ALA A 127 4.18 -15.80 13.20
CA ALA A 127 4.40 -15.66 11.76
C ALA A 127 3.91 -14.31 11.21
N GLU A 128 2.77 -13.79 11.70
CA GLU A 128 2.30 -12.44 11.36
C GLU A 128 3.19 -11.37 12.00
N ASP A 129 3.53 -11.54 13.29
CA ASP A 129 4.36 -10.60 14.04
C ASP A 129 5.76 -10.49 13.43
N ALA A 130 6.34 -11.56 12.89
CA ALA A 130 7.63 -11.49 12.19
C ALA A 130 7.64 -10.45 11.05
N TYR A 131 6.54 -10.32 10.29
CA TYR A 131 6.43 -9.26 9.28
C TYR A 131 6.12 -7.89 9.90
N ILE A 132 5.30 -7.83 10.95
CA ILE A 132 5.04 -6.59 11.71
C ILE A 132 6.34 -5.99 12.25
N GLN A 133 7.21 -6.80 12.85
CA GLN A 133 8.48 -6.33 13.41
C GLN A 133 9.47 -5.91 12.31
N LYS A 134 9.52 -6.64 11.18
CA LYS A 134 10.31 -6.22 10.01
C LYS A 134 9.82 -4.88 9.46
N ALA A 135 8.50 -4.68 9.36
CA ALA A 135 7.92 -3.41 8.93
C ALA A 135 8.26 -2.28 9.91
N LYS A 136 8.12 -2.49 11.23
CA LYS A 136 8.51 -1.50 12.25
C LYS A 136 9.97 -1.06 12.11
N ALA A 137 10.89 -2.00 11.88
CA ALA A 137 12.29 -1.65 11.63
C ALA A 137 12.45 -0.86 10.33
N LEU A 138 11.76 -1.28 9.26
CA LEU A 138 11.80 -0.67 7.94
C LEU A 138 11.23 0.77 7.89
N PHE A 139 10.33 1.11 8.80
CA PHE A 139 9.71 2.45 8.90
C PHE A 139 10.19 3.24 10.13
N SER A 140 11.29 2.83 10.78
CA SER A 140 11.81 3.48 11.99
C SER A 140 12.22 4.96 11.81
N ASP A 141 12.55 5.37 10.59
CA ASP A 141 12.82 6.76 10.18
C ASP A 141 11.54 7.57 9.85
N MET A 142 10.37 6.93 9.85
CA MET A 142 9.07 7.55 9.59
C MET A 142 8.06 7.24 10.72
N PRO A 143 8.33 7.65 11.97
CA PRO A 143 7.53 7.23 13.14
C PRO A 143 6.08 7.74 13.17
N HIS A 144 5.70 8.62 12.25
CA HIS A 144 4.34 9.15 12.09
C HIS A 144 3.52 8.34 11.07
N VAL A 145 4.13 7.39 10.37
CA VAL A 145 3.46 6.53 9.38
C VAL A 145 3.08 5.22 10.04
N GLU A 146 1.78 5.05 10.31
CA GLU A 146 1.25 3.80 10.84
C GLU A 146 1.05 2.80 9.68
N VAL A 147 1.83 1.71 9.68
CA VAL A 147 1.72 0.63 8.71
C VAL A 147 1.16 -0.61 9.39
N GLU A 148 -0.07 -1.00 9.03
CA GLU A 148 -0.73 -2.18 9.60
C GLU A 148 -0.54 -3.39 8.69
N ILE A 149 0.30 -4.34 9.11
CA ILE A 149 0.47 -5.62 8.41
C ILE A 149 -0.58 -6.63 8.90
N ARG A 150 -1.31 -7.27 7.97
CA ARG A 150 -2.31 -8.31 8.28
C ARG A 150 -2.27 -9.49 7.33
N ASN A 151 -2.19 -10.70 7.88
CA ASN A 151 -2.35 -11.93 7.11
C ASN A 151 -3.84 -12.30 7.01
N GLN A 152 -4.41 -12.18 5.81
CA GLN A 152 -5.80 -12.49 5.53
C GLN A 152 -6.13 -13.97 5.79
N ALA A 153 -5.17 -14.88 5.67
CA ALA A 153 -5.40 -16.30 5.97
C ALA A 153 -5.81 -16.55 7.43
N ARG A 154 -5.47 -15.64 8.34
CA ARG A 154 -5.70 -15.79 9.79
C ARG A 154 -6.93 -15.08 10.32
N VAL A 155 -7.55 -14.20 9.52
CA VAL A 155 -8.59 -13.27 10.01
C VAL A 155 -9.70 -14.02 10.73
N HIS A 156 -10.13 -15.16 10.18
CA HIS A 156 -11.15 -16.03 10.76
C HIS A 156 -10.85 -16.51 12.19
N LEU A 157 -9.58 -16.55 12.63
CA LEU A 157 -9.18 -17.00 13.98
C LEU A 157 -9.52 -15.98 15.07
N TRP A 158 -9.59 -14.69 14.74
CA TRP A 158 -9.80 -13.62 15.72
C TRP A 158 -10.98 -12.71 15.39
N PHE A 159 -11.55 -12.79 14.18
CA PHE A 159 -12.63 -11.91 13.73
C PHE A 159 -13.87 -12.00 14.62
N GLU A 160 -14.35 -13.22 14.92
CA GLU A 160 -15.55 -13.43 15.73
C GLU A 160 -15.39 -12.85 17.14
N SER A 161 -14.22 -13.04 17.76
CA SER A 161 -13.92 -12.46 19.07
C SER A 161 -13.83 -10.94 19.06
N LYS A 162 -13.44 -10.32 17.94
CA LYS A 162 -13.21 -8.88 17.84
C LYS A 162 -14.45 -8.11 17.43
N TYR A 163 -15.23 -8.64 16.49
CA TYR A 163 -16.32 -7.92 15.83
C TYR A 163 -17.69 -8.57 16.00
N GLY A 164 -17.75 -9.81 16.52
CA GLY A 164 -18.97 -10.60 16.53
C GLY A 164 -19.29 -11.14 15.13
N GLY A 165 -19.79 -12.38 15.06
CA GLY A 165 -20.15 -13.03 13.80
C GLY A 165 -19.02 -13.89 13.23
N LYS A 166 -19.41 -14.92 12.47
CA LYS A 166 -18.47 -15.89 11.88
C LYS A 166 -17.86 -15.33 10.61
N CYS A 167 -16.54 -15.41 10.52
CA CYS A 167 -15.79 -15.15 9.29
C CYS A 167 -15.23 -16.50 8.80
N ALA A 168 -15.53 -16.87 7.55
CA ALA A 168 -14.91 -18.05 6.96
C ALA A 168 -13.43 -17.77 6.63
N PRO A 169 -12.54 -18.78 6.66
CA PRO A 169 -11.17 -18.62 6.20
C PRO A 169 -11.12 -18.04 4.79
N HIS A 170 -10.34 -16.97 4.58
CA HIS A 170 -10.15 -16.39 3.26
C HIS A 170 -9.25 -17.29 2.41
N ALA A 171 -9.67 -17.58 1.18
CA ALA A 171 -8.91 -18.42 0.24
C ALA A 171 -7.75 -17.67 -0.45
N SER A 172 -7.75 -16.34 -0.40
CA SER A 172 -6.70 -15.48 -0.95
C SER A 172 -6.71 -14.11 -0.27
N VAL A 173 -5.74 -13.25 -0.61
CA VAL A 173 -5.72 -11.85 -0.15
C VAL A 173 -6.89 -11.07 -0.74
N GLU A 174 -7.24 -11.35 -2.00
CA GLU A 174 -8.38 -10.75 -2.71
C GLU A 174 -9.70 -11.08 -2.00
N ALA A 175 -9.89 -12.33 -1.58
CA ALA A 175 -11.06 -12.74 -0.80
C ALA A 175 -11.13 -12.02 0.57
N GLY A 176 -9.97 -11.68 1.15
CA GLY A 176 -9.88 -10.82 2.34
C GLY A 176 -10.33 -9.39 2.04
N ILE A 177 -9.86 -8.79 0.94
CA ILE A 177 -10.26 -7.44 0.50
C ILE A 177 -11.76 -7.37 0.21
N ASP A 178 -12.33 -8.39 -0.45
CA ASP A 178 -13.78 -8.51 -0.74
C ASP A 178 -14.65 -8.52 0.52
N SER A 179 -14.07 -8.88 1.67
CA SER A 179 -14.80 -8.97 2.94
C SER A 179 -14.97 -7.63 3.68
N TRP A 180 -14.30 -6.57 3.23
CA TRP A 180 -14.29 -5.32 3.96
C TRP A 180 -15.64 -4.61 3.98
N ILE A 181 -15.90 -3.92 5.10
CA ILE A 181 -17.19 -3.32 5.45
C ILE A 181 -17.70 -2.23 4.49
N SER A 182 -16.84 -1.70 3.62
CA SER A 182 -17.23 -0.71 2.62
C SER A 182 -16.53 -0.98 1.30
N THR A 183 -17.25 -0.74 0.20
CA THR A 183 -16.69 -0.80 -1.16
C THR A 183 -15.52 0.17 -1.34
N SER A 184 -15.50 1.29 -0.60
CA SER A 184 -14.39 2.25 -0.60
C SER A 184 -13.07 1.69 -0.03
N ALA A 185 -13.14 0.58 0.71
CA ALA A 185 -11.94 -0.13 1.14
C ALA A 185 -11.53 -1.21 0.13
N MET A 186 -12.41 -1.68 -0.76
CA MET A 186 -12.17 -2.82 -1.66
C MET A 186 -11.27 -2.45 -2.85
N ILE A 187 -10.06 -2.00 -2.55
CA ILE A 187 -9.01 -1.67 -3.51
C ILE A 187 -7.66 -2.04 -2.92
N GLY A 188 -6.80 -2.61 -3.76
CA GLY A 188 -5.41 -2.91 -3.44
C GLY A 188 -4.51 -2.53 -4.60
N ILE A 189 -3.31 -2.06 -4.27
CA ILE A 189 -2.22 -1.85 -5.22
C ILE A 189 -0.98 -2.61 -4.74
N ARG A 190 -0.17 -3.09 -5.68
CA ARG A 190 1.13 -3.69 -5.39
C ARG A 190 2.11 -3.47 -6.52
N LEU A 191 3.39 -3.70 -6.24
CA LEU A 191 4.42 -3.77 -7.27
C LEU A 191 4.57 -5.22 -7.74
N ASP A 192 4.51 -5.44 -9.04
CA ASP A 192 4.78 -6.72 -9.68
C ASP A 192 6.20 -6.73 -10.28
N GLY A 193 7.03 -7.68 -9.83
CA GLY A 193 8.29 -8.06 -10.47
C GLY A 193 9.35 -6.95 -10.63
N ASP A 194 10.33 -7.22 -11.50
CA ASP A 194 11.53 -6.40 -11.68
C ASP A 194 11.27 -5.02 -12.35
N GLU A 195 10.11 -4.85 -13.00
CA GLU A 195 9.77 -3.61 -13.73
C GLU A 195 8.98 -2.58 -12.93
N HIS A 196 8.75 -2.82 -11.62
CA HIS A 196 7.96 -1.92 -10.75
C HIS A 196 6.57 -1.58 -11.33
N ALA A 197 6.01 -2.51 -12.10
CA ALA A 197 4.67 -2.36 -12.67
C ALA A 197 3.64 -2.40 -11.53
N TRP A 198 2.62 -1.54 -11.61
CA TRP A 198 1.56 -1.53 -10.60
C TRP A 198 0.48 -2.54 -10.99
N SER A 199 0.22 -3.49 -10.10
CA SER A 199 -0.99 -4.30 -10.13
C SER A 199 -2.07 -3.64 -9.28
N VAL A 200 -3.30 -3.63 -9.79
CA VAL A 200 -4.46 -3.04 -9.12
C VAL A 200 -5.55 -4.09 -8.99
N TYR A 201 -5.98 -4.34 -7.76
CA TYR A 201 -7.16 -5.12 -7.46
C TYR A 201 -8.30 -4.16 -7.06
N ALA A 202 -9.35 -4.10 -7.87
CA ALA A 202 -10.52 -3.24 -7.64
C ALA A 202 -11.80 -3.98 -8.08
N PRO A 203 -12.29 -4.96 -7.31
CA PRO A 203 -13.40 -5.87 -7.69
C PRO A 203 -14.73 -5.14 -7.94
N ARG A 204 -14.85 -3.89 -7.49
CA ARG A 204 -16.01 -3.02 -7.67
C ARG A 204 -15.81 -1.95 -8.78
N GLY A 205 -14.72 -2.03 -9.54
CA GLY A 205 -14.32 -1.00 -10.50
C GLY A 205 -13.78 0.27 -9.83
N LEU A 206 -13.40 1.29 -10.62
CA LEU A 206 -12.82 2.53 -10.10
C LEU A 206 -13.80 3.72 -10.05
N SER A 207 -14.99 3.60 -10.64
CA SER A 207 -15.92 4.72 -10.80
C SER A 207 -16.40 5.31 -9.47
N ASP A 208 -16.71 4.48 -8.47
CA ASP A 208 -17.13 4.97 -7.14
C ASP A 208 -16.02 5.77 -6.44
N TYR A 209 -14.75 5.40 -6.62
CA TYR A 209 -13.61 6.13 -6.02
C TYR A 209 -13.50 7.54 -6.60
N PHE A 210 -13.56 7.67 -7.92
CA PHE A 210 -13.49 8.97 -8.60
C PHE A 210 -14.75 9.82 -8.39
N ASN A 211 -15.94 9.20 -8.32
CA ASN A 211 -17.18 9.91 -8.01
C ASN A 211 -17.37 10.18 -6.51
N MET A 212 -16.40 9.80 -5.66
CA MET A 212 -16.49 9.94 -4.20
C MET A 212 -17.77 9.32 -3.63
N VAL A 213 -18.02 8.05 -3.96
CA VAL A 213 -19.13 7.28 -3.41
C VAL A 213 -18.60 6.15 -2.53
N ALA A 214 -19.04 6.12 -1.27
CA ALA A 214 -18.80 5.02 -0.35
C ALA A 214 -20.10 4.23 -0.16
N ARG A 215 -20.02 2.91 -0.37
CA ARG A 215 -21.16 1.99 -0.16
C ARG A 215 -20.83 1.00 0.94
N PRO A 216 -21.83 0.54 1.71
CA PRO A 216 -21.61 -0.54 2.68
C PRO A 216 -21.45 -1.88 1.98
N ASN A 217 -20.69 -2.78 2.61
CA ASN A 217 -20.73 -4.21 2.30
C ASN A 217 -21.54 -4.93 3.37
N ALA A 218 -22.81 -5.18 3.07
CA ALA A 218 -23.75 -5.79 4.01
C ALA A 218 -23.54 -7.30 4.21
N ALA A 219 -22.68 -7.96 3.42
CA ALA A 219 -22.47 -9.39 3.52
C ALA A 219 -21.74 -9.81 4.81
N LEU A 220 -20.78 -9.00 5.27
CA LEU A 220 -19.89 -9.33 6.40
C LEU A 220 -19.70 -8.17 7.40
N GLY A 221 -20.29 -7.01 7.15
CA GLY A 221 -20.16 -5.82 7.99
C GLY A 221 -21.29 -5.64 9.00
N SER A 222 -21.12 -4.70 9.93
CA SER A 222 -22.20 -4.20 10.78
C SER A 222 -22.59 -2.77 10.40
N LYS A 223 -23.89 -2.48 10.44
CA LYS A 223 -24.40 -1.12 10.23
C LYS A 223 -23.73 -0.09 11.12
N GLU A 224 -23.55 -0.43 12.41
CA GLU A 224 -22.93 0.46 13.39
C GLU A 224 -21.49 0.84 13.01
N HIS A 225 -20.64 -0.13 12.66
CA HIS A 225 -19.25 0.14 12.29
C HIS A 225 -19.17 0.94 10.98
N TYR A 226 -20.04 0.66 10.01
CA TYR A 226 -20.11 1.43 8.77
C TYR A 226 -20.54 2.87 9.04
N ASP A 227 -21.60 3.09 9.81
CA ASP A 227 -22.12 4.42 10.14
C ASP A 227 -21.06 5.27 10.87
N LYS A 228 -20.28 4.65 11.79
CA LYS A 228 -19.16 5.33 12.46
C LYS A 228 -18.07 5.77 11.48
N LYS A 229 -17.69 4.92 10.53
CA LYS A 229 -16.72 5.27 9.48
C LYS A 229 -17.27 6.38 8.57
N ALA A 230 -18.51 6.24 8.13
CA ALA A 230 -19.20 7.22 7.31
C ALA A 230 -19.29 8.61 7.97
N ALA A 231 -19.56 8.67 9.27
CA ALA A 231 -19.60 9.92 10.02
C ALA A 231 -18.22 10.60 10.06
N ARG A 232 -17.14 9.83 10.29
CA ARG A 232 -15.76 10.34 10.22
C ARG A 232 -15.47 10.92 8.84
N TRP A 233 -15.76 10.15 7.79
CA TRP A 233 -15.44 10.55 6.42
C TRP A 233 -16.20 11.80 5.98
N LYS A 234 -17.50 11.90 6.31
CA LYS A 234 -18.31 13.11 6.01
C LYS A 234 -17.83 14.36 6.74
N GLY A 235 -17.06 14.24 7.82
CA GLY A 235 -16.41 15.37 8.49
C GLY A 235 -15.13 15.87 7.81
N ILE A 236 -14.63 15.17 6.78
CA ILE A 236 -13.38 15.49 6.07
C ILE A 236 -13.65 15.82 4.60
N TRP A 237 -14.51 15.03 3.94
CA TRP A 237 -14.79 15.16 2.51
C TRP A 237 -16.24 15.58 2.27
N ASP A 238 -16.47 16.89 2.11
CA ASP A 238 -17.81 17.48 1.95
C ASP A 238 -18.58 16.95 0.72
N LYS A 239 -17.86 16.51 -0.32
CA LYS A 239 -18.43 15.96 -1.55
C LYS A 239 -18.68 14.45 -1.50
N LEU A 240 -18.29 13.77 -0.42
CA LEU A 240 -18.44 12.32 -0.30
C LEU A 240 -19.91 11.94 -0.17
N THR A 241 -20.39 11.15 -1.13
CA THR A 241 -21.69 10.49 -1.04
C THR A 241 -21.53 9.19 -0.27
N VAL A 242 -22.21 9.06 0.86
CA VAL A 242 -22.28 7.82 1.63
C VAL A 242 -23.65 7.21 1.43
N GLU A 243 -23.68 6.03 0.83
CA GLU A 243 -24.91 5.28 0.66
C GLU A 243 -25.35 4.64 1.98
N PRO A 244 -26.67 4.60 2.25
CA PRO A 244 -27.17 4.04 3.49
C PRO A 244 -26.94 2.52 3.53
N TRP A 245 -26.94 1.98 4.75
CA TRP A 245 -27.05 0.54 4.95
C TRP A 245 -28.34 0.02 4.30
N PRO A 246 -28.30 -1.08 3.51
CA PRO A 246 -29.50 -1.64 2.90
C PRO A 246 -30.54 -1.98 3.96
N THR A 247 -31.80 -1.60 3.71
CA THR A 247 -32.93 -2.07 4.50
C THR A 247 -33.37 -3.42 3.94
N ASP A 248 -33.60 -4.39 4.81
CA ASP A 248 -34.21 -5.69 4.46
C ASP A 248 -35.60 -5.54 3.83
#